data_AF-A0A1X7I507-F1
#
_entry.id   AF-A0A1X7I507-F1
#
_cell.length_a   1.000
_cell.length_b   1.000
_cell.length_c   1.000
_cell.angle_alpha   90.00
_cell.angle_beta   90.00
_cell.angle_gamma   90.00
#
_symmetry.space_group_name_H-M   'P 1'
#
loop_
_entity.id
_entity.type
_entity.pdbx_description
1 polymer ?
#
loop_
_entity_poly.entity_id
_entity_poly.type
_entity_poly.pdbx_seq_one_letter_code
_entity_poly.pdbx_strand_id
1 'polypeptide(L)'
;MSAINKEVTAIVLGRRFFIDLWGILGIIPMPCEDPLELPRILPEILSRKNIGCVMVEDQWFRQLPLPLKEKLEEMESPLWVSLPTLSIEEESYEQ
;
A
#
# COMPACT_ATOMS: atom_id res chain seq x y z
N MET A 1 -14.98 32.17 -3.13
CA MET A 1 -14.00 31.17 -3.60
C MET A 1 -14.21 29.92 -2.76
N SER A 2 -15.01 28.97 -3.26
CA SER A 2 -15.22 27.71 -2.56
C SER A 2 -13.89 26.96 -2.57
N ALA A 3 -13.31 26.70 -1.39
CA ALA A 3 -12.31 25.66 -1.27
C ALA A 3 -13.01 24.37 -1.71
N ILE A 4 -12.78 23.95 -2.95
CA ILE A 4 -13.14 22.61 -3.37
C ILE A 4 -12.30 21.73 -2.46
N ASN A 5 -12.94 21.04 -1.51
CA ASN A 5 -12.32 19.96 -0.76
C ASN A 5 -11.77 19.01 -1.82
N LYS A 6 -10.47 19.11 -2.09
CA LYS A 6 -9.81 18.21 -3.01
C LYS A 6 -9.83 16.87 -2.31
N GLU A 7 -10.65 15.95 -2.80
CA GLU A 7 -10.77 14.62 -2.23
C GLU A 7 -9.38 13.99 -2.20
N VAL A 8 -8.86 13.81 -0.98
CA VAL A 8 -7.61 13.11 -0.73
C VAL A 8 -7.93 11.63 -0.80
N THR A 9 -7.19 10.92 -1.63
CA THR A 9 -7.40 9.49 -1.90
C THR A 9 -6.30 8.66 -1.26
N ALA A 10 -6.65 7.42 -0.90
CA ALA A 10 -5.70 6.43 -0.42
C ALA A 10 -5.52 5.34 -1.50
N ILE A 11 -4.29 4.82 -1.59
CA ILE A 11 -3.97 3.64 -2.39
C ILE A 11 -3.68 2.49 -1.43
N VAL A 12 -4.18 1.30 -1.74
CA VAL A 12 -3.73 0.05 -1.12
C VAL A 12 -2.89 -0.71 -2.13
N LEU A 13 -1.66 -1.05 -1.75
CA LEU A 13 -0.63 -1.61 -2.60
C LEU A 13 -0.14 -2.93 -2.02
N GLY A 14 0.00 -3.95 -2.87
CA GLY A 14 0.60 -5.22 -2.48
C GLY A 14 -0.07 -6.42 -3.16
N ARG A 15 -0.15 -7.52 -2.41
CA ARG A 15 -0.71 -8.80 -2.87
C ARG A 15 -2.21 -8.72 -3.07
N ARG A 16 -2.72 -9.49 -4.03
CA ARG A 16 -4.14 -9.49 -4.41
C ARG A 16 -5.11 -9.65 -3.24
N PHE A 17 -4.86 -10.61 -2.34
CA PHE A 17 -5.73 -10.84 -1.19
C PHE A 17 -5.90 -9.58 -0.30
N PHE A 18 -4.81 -8.88 -0.03
CA PHE A 18 -4.83 -7.68 0.79
C PHE A 18 -5.48 -6.50 0.08
N ILE A 19 -5.11 -6.23 -1.17
CA ILE A 19 -5.70 -5.10 -1.91
C ILE A 19 -7.19 -5.32 -2.17
N ASP A 20 -7.64 -6.56 -2.39
CA ASP A 20 -9.05 -6.89 -2.60
C ASP A 20 -9.87 -6.60 -1.33
N LEU A 21 -9.34 -6.96 -0.14
CA LEU A 21 -10.00 -6.67 1.14
C LEU A 21 -10.23 -5.16 1.34
N TRP A 22 -9.19 -4.36 1.17
CA TRP A 22 -9.28 -2.90 1.37
C TRP A 22 -10.02 -2.20 0.23
N GLY A 23 -10.01 -2.78 -0.98
CA GLY A 23 -10.80 -2.32 -2.12
C GLY A 23 -12.31 -2.33 -1.85
N ILE A 24 -12.80 -3.27 -1.03
CA ILE A 24 -14.21 -3.31 -0.59
C ILE A 24 -14.60 -2.03 0.17
N LEU A 25 -13.65 -1.41 0.87
CA LEU A 25 -13.87 -0.17 1.63
C LEU A 25 -13.70 1.10 0.77
N GLY A 26 -13.50 0.96 -0.54
CA GLY A 26 -13.36 2.08 -1.47
C GLY A 26 -11.95 2.68 -1.55
N ILE A 27 -10.93 2.02 -0.95
CA ILE A 27 -9.53 2.41 -1.13
C ILE A 27 -9.06 1.93 -2.51
N ILE A 28 -8.26 2.73 -3.22
CA ILE A 28 -7.87 2.44 -4.60
C ILE A 28 -6.90 1.25 -4.62
N PRO A 29 -7.26 0.09 -5.18
CA PRO A 29 -6.38 -1.06 -5.21
C PRO A 29 -5.31 -0.89 -6.29
N MET A 30 -4.05 -1.19 -5.94
CA MET A 30 -2.93 -1.24 -6.85
C MET A 30 -2.17 -2.56 -6.67
N PRO A 31 -2.22 -3.47 -7.65
CA PRO A 31 -1.53 -4.75 -7.53
C PRO A 31 -0.02 -4.58 -7.65
N CYS A 32 0.70 -5.17 -6.70
CA CYS A 32 2.15 -5.36 -6.77
C CYS A 32 2.49 -6.60 -5.96
N GLU A 33 2.48 -7.76 -6.62
CA GLU A 33 2.73 -9.05 -5.93
C GLU A 33 4.16 -9.14 -5.39
N ASP A 34 5.14 -8.70 -6.19
CA ASP A 34 6.54 -8.69 -5.82
C ASP A 34 7.01 -7.28 -5.40
N PRO A 35 7.45 -7.07 -4.14
CA PRO A 35 8.05 -5.82 -3.67
C PRO A 35 9.18 -5.28 -4.55
N LEU A 36 9.94 -6.13 -5.23
CA LEU A 36 11.03 -5.73 -6.11
C LEU A 36 10.54 -5.03 -7.39
N GLU A 37 9.27 -5.18 -7.73
CA GLU A 37 8.63 -4.51 -8.87
C GLU A 37 8.14 -3.11 -8.52
N LEU A 38 8.13 -2.72 -7.23
CA LEU A 38 7.72 -1.39 -6.78
C LEU A 38 8.40 -0.24 -7.53
N PRO A 39 9.72 -0.23 -7.79
CA PRO A 39 10.38 0.85 -8.53
C PRO A 39 9.78 1.11 -9.91
N ARG A 40 9.15 0.11 -10.55
CA ARG A 40 8.53 0.26 -11.87
C ARG A 40 7.20 1.01 -11.80
N ILE A 41 6.42 0.80 -10.74
CA ILE A 41 5.08 1.39 -10.57
C ILE A 41 5.08 2.64 -9.68
N LEU A 42 6.11 2.83 -8.86
CA LEU A 42 6.24 3.98 -7.97
C LEU A 42 6.09 5.33 -8.69
N PRO A 43 6.67 5.56 -9.90
CA PRO A 43 6.45 6.81 -10.62
C PRO A 43 4.97 7.06 -10.95
N GLU A 44 4.20 6.02 -11.26
CA GLU A 44 2.76 6.13 -11.51
C GLU A 44 2.05 6.60 -10.24
N ILE A 45 2.33 5.98 -9.09
CA ILE A 45 1.78 6.36 -7.78
C ILE A 45 2.06 7.83 -7.48
N LEU A 46 3.33 8.24 -7.63
CA LEU A 46 3.78 9.59 -7.31
C LEU A 46 3.27 10.65 -8.30
N SER A 47 2.93 10.25 -9.54
CA SER A 47 2.36 11.17 -10.54
C SER A 47 0.87 11.49 -10.30
N ARG A 48 0.18 10.66 -9.50
CA ARG A 48 -1.23 10.87 -9.17
C ARG A 48 -1.38 12.08 -8.25
N LYS A 49 -2.33 12.95 -8.58
CA LYS A 49 -2.64 14.12 -7.74
C LYS A 49 -3.52 13.68 -6.57
N ASN A 50 -3.28 14.28 -5.39
CA ASN A 50 -4.09 14.10 -4.19
C ASN A 50 -4.07 12.68 -3.59
N ILE A 51 -2.95 11.97 -3.68
CA ILE A 51 -2.75 10.76 -2.86
C ILE A 51 -2.29 11.21 -1.48
N GLY A 52 -3.09 10.92 -0.44
CA GLY A 52 -2.74 11.22 0.94
C GLY A 52 -1.83 10.15 1.54
N CYS A 53 -2.13 8.88 1.25
CA CYS A 53 -1.33 7.76 1.73
C CYS A 53 -1.34 6.56 0.78
N VAL A 54 -0.32 5.72 0.95
CA VAL A 54 -0.16 4.40 0.35
C VAL A 54 -0.10 3.39 1.50
N MET A 55 -1.05 2.47 1.53
CA MET A 55 -1.20 1.41 2.53
C MET A 55 -0.61 0.11 1.97
N VAL A 56 0.21 -0.57 2.75
CA VAL A 56 0.92 -1.81 2.34
C VAL A 56 0.87 -2.85 3.46
N GLU A 57 1.02 -4.14 3.13
CA GLU A 57 1.23 -5.18 4.13
C GLU A 57 2.64 -5.11 4.74
N ASP A 58 2.76 -5.32 6.04
CA ASP A 58 4.05 -5.26 6.75
C ASP A 58 5.07 -6.28 6.22
N GLN A 59 4.68 -7.54 6.04
CA GLN A 59 5.56 -8.55 5.46
C GLN A 59 5.97 -8.22 4.02
N TRP A 60 5.07 -7.61 3.25
CA TRP A 60 5.38 -7.18 1.89
C TRP A 60 6.37 -6.01 1.91
N PHE A 61 6.15 -5.01 2.76
CA PHE A 61 6.99 -3.82 2.86
C PHE A 61 8.40 -4.14 3.39
N ARG A 62 8.51 -5.11 4.30
CA ARG A 62 9.81 -5.58 4.83
C ARG A 62 10.73 -6.21 3.79
N GLN A 63 10.20 -6.66 2.66
CA GLN A 63 10.98 -7.28 1.60
C GLN A 63 11.60 -6.25 0.63
N LEU A 64 11.25 -4.97 0.77
CA LEU A 64 11.86 -3.91 -0.04
C LEU A 64 13.37 -3.78 0.26
N PRO A 65 14.19 -3.42 -0.75
CA PRO A 65 15.57 -3.02 -0.52
C PRO A 65 15.64 -1.88 0.49
N LEU A 66 16.53 -2.00 1.49
CA LEU A 66 16.64 -1.04 2.59
C LEU A 66 16.68 0.44 2.15
N PRO A 67 17.49 0.85 1.14
CA PRO A 67 17.53 2.24 0.72
C PRO A 67 16.21 2.75 0.14
N LEU A 68 15.44 1.87 -0.51
CA LEU A 68 14.11 2.23 -1.01
C LEU A 68 13.15 2.36 0.16
N LYS A 69 13.15 1.39 1.07
CA LYS A 69 12.28 1.39 2.24
C LYS A 69 12.43 2.66 3.08
N GLU A 70 13.67 3.02 3.44
CA GLU A 70 13.99 4.24 4.21
C GLU A 70 13.46 5.49 3.51
N LYS A 71 13.68 5.59 2.19
CA LYS A 71 13.16 6.70 1.38
C LYS A 71 11.63 6.82 1.41
N LEU A 72 10.92 5.69 1.46
CA LEU A 72 9.46 5.67 1.54
C LEU A 72 8.96 6.04 2.93
N GLU A 73 9.64 5.59 3.99
CA GLU A 73 9.32 5.92 5.39
C GLU A 73 9.56 7.40 5.71
N GLU A 74 10.56 8.03 5.10
CA GLU A 74 10.86 9.46 5.24
C GLU A 74 9.93 10.37 4.40
N MET A 75 9.08 9.78 3.54
CA MET A 75 8.24 10.53 2.62
C MET A 75 7.03 11.16 3.34
N GLU A 76 6.91 12.48 3.29
CA GLU A 76 5.78 13.20 3.89
C GLU A 76 4.50 13.16 3.03
N SER A 77 4.63 13.00 1.71
CA SER A 77 3.48 12.97 0.79
C SER A 77 3.78 12.20 -0.51
N PRO A 78 3.05 11.10 -0.81
CA PRO A 78 2.07 10.44 0.06
C PRO A 78 2.75 9.76 1.25
N LEU A 79 2.04 9.66 2.38
CA LEU A 79 2.50 8.89 3.55
C LEU A 79 2.49 7.39 3.25
N TRP A 80 3.52 6.68 3.70
CA TRP A 80 3.59 5.22 3.59
C TRP A 80 3.17 4.58 4.90
N VAL A 81 2.11 3.76 4.87
CA VAL A 81 1.51 3.15 6.05
C VAL A 81 1.59 1.63 5.92
N SER A 82 2.42 1.02 6.78
CA SER A 82 2.46 -0.43 6.93
C SER A 82 1.32 -0.91 7.82
N LEU A 83 0.55 -1.88 7.34
CA LEU A 83 -0.53 -2.54 8.08
C LEU A 83 -0.14 -3.97 8.46
N PRO A 84 -0.70 -4.51 9.55
CA PRO A 84 -0.51 -5.91 9.91
C PRO A 84 -0.80 -6.85 8.74
N THR A 85 0.07 -7.83 8.55
CA THR A 85 -0.11 -8.86 7.53
C THR A 85 -1.28 -9.75 7.90
N LEU A 86 -2.13 -10.04 6.91
CA LEU A 86 -3.23 -10.97 7.10
C LEU A 86 -2.69 -12.40 7.01
N SER A 87 -2.57 -13.06 8.15
CA SER A 87 -2.37 -14.51 8.22
C SER A 87 -3.71 -15.17 8.48
N ILE A 88 -4.14 -16.04 7.57
CA ILE A 88 -5.12 -17.07 7.93
C ILE A 88 -4.30 -18.10 8.69
N GLU A 89 -4.39 -18.09 10.02
CA GLU A 89 -3.91 -19.22 10.81
C GLU A 89 -4.82 -20.40 10.43
N GLU A 90 -4.30 -21.35 9.66
CA GLU A 90 -4.94 -22.65 9.53
C GLU A 90 -4.87 -23.28 10.92
N GLU A 91 -5.96 -23.24 11.67
CA GLU A 91 -6.14 -24.14 12.81
C GLU A 91 -5.98 -25.56 12.27
N SER A 92 -4.81 -26.15 12.46
CA SER A 92 -4.58 -27.57 12.24
C SER A 92 -5.48 -28.31 13.22
N TYR A 93 -6.68 -28.70 12.77
CA TYR A 93 -7.45 -29.73 13.44
C TYR A 93 -6.64 -31.02 13.32
N GLU A 94 -5.74 -31.27 14.29
CA GLU A 94 -5.14 -32.59 14.49
C GLU A 94 -6.31 -33.56 14.73
N GLN A 95 -6.53 -34.46 13.77
CA GLN A 95 -7.46 -35.59 13.86
C GLN A 95 -6.83 -36.74 14.64
#